data_AF-A0A848ZKD4-F1
#
_entry.id   AF-A0A848ZKD4-F1
#
_cell.length_a   1.000
_cell.length_b   1.000
_cell.length_c   1.000
_cell.angle_alpha   90.00
_cell.angle_beta   90.00
_cell.angle_gamma   90.00
#
_symmetry.space_group_name_H-M   'P 1'
#
loop_
_entity.id
_entity.type
_entity.pdbx_description
1 polymer ?
#
loop_
_entity_poly.entity_id
_entity_poly.type
_entity_poly.pdbx_seq_one_letter_code
_entity_poly.pdbx_strand_id
1 'polypeptide(L)' 'MDYKKSIIRLLISLFLSPIIVYIILMAAKLAGSTYEMTHGETFIIWLLMAIVINLSLTKKT' A
#
# COMPACT_ATOMS: atom_id res chain seq x y z
N MET A 1 -10.79 -15.05 -16.84
CA MET A 1 -10.38 -14.05 -15.83
C MET A 1 -11.50 -13.04 -15.69
N ASP A 2 -12.07 -12.88 -14.50
CA ASP A 2 -13.07 -11.83 -14.26
C ASP A 2 -12.39 -10.46 -14.16
N TYR A 3 -12.30 -9.77 -15.29
CA TYR A 3 -11.68 -8.45 -15.38
C TYR A 3 -12.29 -7.45 -14.39
N LYS A 4 -13.61 -7.52 -14.16
CA LYS A 4 -14.31 -6.71 -13.15
C LYS A 4 -13.74 -6.92 -11.75
N LYS A 5 -13.52 -8.19 -11.36
CA LYS A 5 -12.97 -8.55 -10.05
C LYS A 5 -11.52 -8.10 -9.91
N SER A 6 -10.73 -8.18 -10.98
CA SER A 6 -9.34 -7.72 -11.01
C SER A 6 -9.24 -6.20 -10.82
N ILE A 7 -10.03 -5.44 -11.57
CA ILE A 7 -10.07 -3.97 -11.48
C ILE A 7 -10.49 -3.51 -10.08
N ILE A 8 -11.53 -4.13 -9.50
CA ILE A 8 -11.97 -3.81 -8.13
C ILE A 8 -10.85 -4.07 -7.12
N ARG A 9 -10.12 -5.17 -7.24
CA ARG A 9 -8.97 -5.46 -6.36
C ARG A 9 -7.87 -4.42 -6.50
N LEU A 10 -7.57 -3.97 -7.71
CA LEU A 10 -6.57 -2.93 -7.97
C LEU A 10 -6.98 -1.59 -7.34
N LEU A 11 -8.24 -1.19 -7.49
CA LEU A 11 -8.77 0.03 -6.87
C LEU A 11 -8.72 -0.05 -5.34
N ILE A 12 -9.15 -1.18 -4.76
CA ILE A 12 -9.06 -1.40 -3.32
C ILE A 12 -7.61 -1.33 -2.85
N SER A 13 -6.68 -1.99 -3.53
CA SER A 13 -5.27 -1.97 -3.15
C SER A 13 -4.64 -0.58 -3.23
N LEU A 14 -5.04 0.23 -4.21
CA LEU A 14 -4.55 1.59 -4.39
C LEU A 14 -5.09 2.54 -3.30
N PHE A 15 -6.32 2.32 -2.83
CA PHE A 15 -6.92 3.12 -1.76
C PHE A 15 -6.44 2.67 -0.36
N LEU A 16 -6.16 1.38 -0.16
CA LEU A 16 -5.65 0.86 1.12
C LEU A 16 -4.17 1.17 1.35
N SER A 17 -3.38 1.27 0.29
CA SER A 17 -1.93 1.46 0.42
C SER A 17 -1.48 2.71 1.16
N PRO A 18 -2.05 3.92 1.00
CA PRO A 18 -1.61 5.09 1.74
C PRO A 18 -2.02 4.97 3.21
N ILE A 19 -3.20 4.40 3.48
CA ILE A 19 -3.68 4.13 4.85
C ILE A 19 -2.69 3.24 5.59
N ILE A 20 -2.26 2.14 4.98
CA ILE A 20 -1.29 1.21 5.58
C ILE A 20 0.07 1.88 5.78
N VAL A 21 0.56 2.65 4.79
CA VAL A 21 1.84 3.36 4.91
C VAL A 21 1.83 4.33 6.08
N TYR A 22 0.78 5.14 6.24
CA TYR A 22 0.69 6.08 7.37
C TYR A 22 0.55 5.38 8.73
N ILE A 23 -0.15 4.24 8.80
CA ILE A 23 -0.20 3.42 10.02
C ILE A 23 1.21 2.93 10.38
N ILE A 24 1.97 2.44 9.40
CA ILE A 24 3.35 1.98 9.62
C ILE A 24 4.25 3.14 10.05
N LEU A 25 4.16 4.31 9.40
CA LEU A 25 4.92 5.49 9.78
C LEU A 25 4.59 5.98 11.19
N MET A 26 3.31 5.92 11.58
CA MET A 26 2.88 6.24 12.95
C MET A 26 3.47 5.24 13.95
N ALA A 27 3.43 3.93 13.66
CA ALA A 27 4.04 2.92 14.50
C ALA A 27 5.57 3.09 14.61
N ALA A 28 6.24 3.41 13.50
CA ALA A 28 7.67 3.70 13.48
C ALA A 28 8.01 4.92 14.34
N LYS A 29 7.20 5.99 14.27
CA LYS A 29 7.36 7.18 15.10
C LYS A 29 7.21 6.85 16.59
N LEU A 30 6.25 5.99 16.95
CA LEU A 30 6.08 5.51 18.33
C LEU A 30 7.27 4.65 18.80
N ALA A 31 7.91 3.92 17.90
CA ALA A 31 9.13 3.17 18.16
C ALA A 31 10.41 4.04 18.19
N GLY A 32 10.28 5.37 18.05
CA GLY A 32 11.39 6.32 18.08
C GLY A 32 12.10 6.53 16.73
N SER A 33 11.56 5.99 15.63
CA SER A 33 12.10 6.18 14.28
C SER A 33 11.37 7.29 13.53
N THR A 34 12.12 8.30 13.10
CA THR A 34 11.60 9.40 12.27
C THR A 34 12.04 9.19 10.82
N TYR A 35 11.10 8.81 9.96
CA TYR A 35 11.32 8.73 8.52
C TYR A 35 10.77 9.98 7.84
N GLU A 36 11.67 10.85 7.37
CA GLU A 36 11.31 11.95 6.50
C GLU A 36 11.32 11.45 5.05
N MET A 37 10.20 11.62 4.35
CA MET A 37 10.05 11.21 2.96
C MET A 37 9.64 12.42 2.13
N THR A 38 10.30 12.59 0.99
CA THR A 38 9.87 13.55 -0.01
C THR A 38 8.56 13.11 -0.68
N HIS A 39 7.89 14.03 -1.38
CA HIS A 39 6.66 13.72 -2.10
C HIS A 39 6.85 12.60 -3.14
N GLY A 40 8.01 12.58 -3.83
CA GLY A 40 8.33 11.56 -4.82
C GLY A 40 8.52 10.18 -4.20
N GLU A 41 9.27 10.09 -3.10
CA GLU A 41 9.50 8.83 -2.39
C GLU A 41 8.21 8.26 -1.80
N THR A 42 7.37 9.14 -1.23
CA THR A 42 6.06 8.76 -0.69
C THR A 42 5.16 8.16 -1.79
N PHE A 43 5.17 8.75 -2.98
CA PHE A 43 4.42 8.22 -4.13
C PHE A 43 4.89 6.83 -4.56
N ILE A 44 6.21 6.60 -4.60
CA ILE A 44 6.79 5.30 -4.95
C ILE A 44 6.40 4.24 -3.90
N ILE A 45 6.53 4.55 -2.61
CA ILE A 45 6.18 3.62 -1.52
C ILE A 45 4.69 3.30 -1.54
N TRP A 46 3.85 4.30 -1.83
CA TRP A 46 2.41 4.11 -1.99
C TRP A 46 2.06 3.13 -3.11
N LEU A 47 2.72 3.25 -4.28
CA LEU A 47 2.54 2.32 -5.41
C LEU A 47 3.06 0.93 -5.10
N LEU A 48 4.25 0.80 -4.52
CA LEU A 48 4.81 -0.50 -4.13
C LEU A 48 3.91 -1.21 -3.12
N MET A 49 3.38 -0.47 -2.15
CA MET A 49 2.44 -1.03 -1.18
C MET A 49 1.14 -1.47 -1.84
N ALA A 50 0.62 -0.73 -2.83
CA ALA A 50 -0.55 -1.15 -3.61
C ALA A 50 -0.30 -2.50 -4.32
N ILE A 51 0.89 -2.69 -4.92
CA ILE A 51 1.27 -3.96 -5.57
C ILE A 51 1.30 -5.10 -4.55
N VAL A 52 1.92 -4.89 -3.38
CA VAL A 52 2.02 -5.91 -2.32
C VAL A 52 0.63 -6.30 -1.79
N ILE A 53 -0.27 -5.33 -1.59
CA ILE A 53 -1.66 -5.61 -1.19
C ILE A 53 -2.38 -6.40 -2.27
N ASN A 54 -2.23 -6.00 -3.53
CA ASN A 54 -2.86 -6.69 -4.64
C ASN A 54 -2.39 -8.14 -4.76
N LEU A 55 -1.08 -8.37 -4.56
CA LEU A 55 -0.48 -9.71 -4.52
C LEU A 55 -1.04 -10.53 -3.35
N SER A 56 -1.20 -9.92 -2.18
CA SER A 56 -1.78 -10.55 -0.98
C SER A 56 -3.26 -10.91 -1.16
N LEU A 57 -4.03 -10.07 -1.86
CA LEU A 57 -5.44 -10.32 -2.19
C LEU A 57 -5.62 -11.35 -3.31
N THR A 58 -4.58 -11.53 -4.14
CA THR A 58 -4.55 -12.53 -5.20
C THR A 58 -4.11 -13.86 -4.59
N LYS A 59 -5.02 -14.48 -3.84
CA LYS A 59 -4.84 -15.84 -3.32
C LYS A 59 -4.51 -16.79 -4.48
N LYS A 60 -3.32 -17.40 -4.44
CA LYS A 60 -2.93 -18.50 -5.33
C LYS A 60 -3.65 -19.76 -4.85
N THR A 61 -4.94 -19.88 -5.18
CA THR A 61 -5.64 -21.18 -5.21
C THR A 61 -5.38 -21.83 -6.54
#